data_AF-A0A8S2P2Z0-F1
#
_entry.id   AF-A0A8S2P2Z0-F1
#
_cell.length_a   1.000
_cell.length_b   1.000
_cell.length_c   1.000
_cell.angle_alpha   90.00
_cell.angle_beta   90.00
_cell.angle_gamma   90.00
#
_symmetry.space_group_name_H-M   'P 1'
#
loop_
_entity.id
_entity.type
_entity.pdbx_description
1 polymer ?
#
loop_
_entity_poly.entity_id
_entity_poly.type
_entity_poly.pdbx_seq_one_letter_code
_entity_poly.pdbx_strand_id
1 'polypeptide(L)'
;MKPVDPNLPVVITWAYAQKEVAKAKGYNTTTTNLTKEQEDTQEKVLNLLPVLSEVNAISEELNKYRAFEIVVMPTASWEAVNVKGSKVMIKMRNLLNQNAWFWDEVKFMNRNYIIKRTPSMVRLWDKMKFGQVLTVLVIN
;
A
#
# COMPACT_ATOMS: atom_id res chain seq x y z
N MET A 1 0.36 47.33 13.77
CA MET A 1 0.18 46.41 12.62
C MET A 1 1.10 45.23 12.86
N LYS A 2 0.59 43.99 12.85
CA LYS A 2 1.45 42.80 13.00
C LYS A 2 2.38 42.71 11.77
N PRO A 3 3.66 42.37 11.95
CA PRO A 3 4.57 42.19 10.81
C PRO A 3 4.01 41.06 9.93
N VAL A 4 3.77 41.39 8.66
CA VAL A 4 3.43 40.40 7.63
C VAL A 4 4.73 39.65 7.34
N ASP A 5 4.74 38.34 7.62
CA ASP A 5 5.88 37.49 7.30
C ASP A 5 6.16 37.58 5.79
N PRO A 6 7.36 37.99 5.37
CA PRO A 6 7.70 38.14 3.96
C PRO A 6 7.64 36.83 3.14
N ASN A 7 7.53 35.67 3.80
CA ASN A 7 7.41 34.38 3.13
C ASN A 7 5.96 33.90 2.89
N LEU A 8 4.95 34.65 3.32
CA LEU A 8 3.54 34.29 3.12
C LEU A 8 2.94 35.07 1.94
N PRO A 9 2.21 34.41 1.02
CA PRO A 9 1.53 35.11 -0.05
C PRO A 9 0.45 36.03 0.51
N VAL A 10 0.30 37.20 -0.11
CA VAL A 10 -0.68 38.23 0.27
C VAL A 10 -2.12 37.71 0.18
N VAL A 11 -2.37 36.70 -0.68
CA VAL A 11 -3.67 36.04 -0.83
C VAL A 11 -3.50 34.53 -0.71
N ILE A 12 -4.15 33.94 0.29
CA ILE A 12 -4.19 32.48 0.48
C ILE A 12 -5.26 31.92 -0.45
N THR A 13 -4.82 31.37 -1.59
CA THR A 13 -5.71 30.66 -2.51
C THR A 13 -5.85 29.19 -2.11
N TRP A 14 -6.96 28.57 -2.52
CA TRP A 14 -7.15 27.13 -2.34
C TRP A 14 -5.99 26.30 -2.93
N ALA A 15 -5.48 26.71 -4.08
CA ALA A 15 -4.32 26.09 -4.72
C ALA A 15 -3.05 26.18 -3.86
N TYR A 16 -2.81 27.31 -3.19
CA TYR A 16 -1.68 27.47 -2.26
C TYR A 16 -1.83 26.59 -1.03
N ALA A 17 -3.03 26.52 -0.44
CA ALA A 17 -3.30 25.64 0.70
C ALA A 17 -3.09 24.16 0.34
N GLN A 18 -3.57 23.72 -0.84
CA GLN A 18 -3.33 22.35 -1.32
C GLN A 18 -1.83 22.07 -1.50
N LYS A 19 -1.08 23.01 -2.07
CA LYS A 19 0.37 22.90 -2.27
C LYS A 19 1.12 22.78 -0.94
N GLU A 20 0.79 23.61 0.04
CA GLU A 20 1.44 23.56 1.36
C GLU A 20 1.08 22.28 2.14
N VAL A 21 -0.16 21.79 2.03
CA VAL A 21 -0.56 20.50 2.62
C VAL A 21 0.18 19.34 1.95
N ALA A 22 0.34 19.36 0.63
CA ALA A 22 1.11 18.36 -0.11
C ALA A 22 2.59 18.39 0.31
N LYS A 23 3.19 19.58 0.41
CA LYS A 23 4.57 19.79 0.86
C LYS A 23 4.79 19.30 2.31
N ALA A 24 3.89 19.62 3.23
CA ALA A 24 3.95 19.18 4.62
C ALA A 24 3.84 17.65 4.76
N LYS A 25 3.13 17.00 3.83
CA LYS A 25 3.01 15.54 3.72
C LYS A 25 4.16 14.87 2.97
N GLY A 26 5.17 15.63 2.54
CA GLY A 26 6.35 15.10 1.84
C GLY A 26 6.20 14.97 0.32
N TYR A 27 5.10 15.46 -0.27
CA TYR A 27 4.94 15.55 -1.72
C TYR A 27 5.54 16.86 -2.22
N ASN A 28 6.78 16.81 -2.71
CA ASN A 28 7.46 18.01 -3.20
C ASN A 28 7.01 18.34 -4.64
N THR A 29 5.96 19.14 -4.79
CA THR A 29 5.47 19.61 -6.10
C THR A 29 6.37 20.69 -6.74
N THR A 30 7.58 20.93 -6.23
CA THR A 30 8.52 21.97 -6.72
C THR A 30 9.65 21.38 -7.58
N THR A 31 9.77 20.05 -7.67
CA THR A 31 10.74 19.41 -8.57
C THR A 31 10.05 19.02 -9.87
N THR A 32 9.91 19.97 -10.78
CA THR A 32 9.54 19.74 -12.19
C THR A 32 10.63 18.98 -12.99
N ASN A 33 11.58 18.34 -12.31
CA ASN A 33 12.69 17.58 -12.89
C ASN A 33 12.75 16.17 -12.28
N LEU A 34 11.60 15.58 -11.93
CA LEU A 34 11.57 14.13 -11.72
C LEU A 34 11.88 13.48 -13.07
N THR A 35 12.83 12.56 -13.09
CA THR A 35 13.02 11.75 -14.30
C THR A 35 11.72 10.96 -14.54
N LYS A 36 11.38 10.69 -15.79
CA LYS A 36 10.19 9.87 -16.14
C LYS A 36 10.08 8.60 -15.30
N GLU A 37 11.21 8.00 -14.97
CA GLU A 37 11.29 6.82 -14.11
C GLU A 37 10.86 7.08 -12.65
N GLN A 38 11.16 8.25 -12.09
CA GLN A 38 10.71 8.64 -10.76
C GLN A 38 9.21 8.91 -10.73
N GLU A 39 8.65 9.48 -11.80
CA GLU A 39 7.20 9.66 -11.95
C GLU A 39 6.49 8.30 -12.03
N ASP A 40 6.98 7.38 -12.88
CA ASP A 40 6.46 6.02 -13.01
C ASP A 40 6.54 5.25 -11.66
N THR A 41 7.61 5.47 -10.90
CA THR A 41 7.79 4.87 -9.57
C THR A 41 6.75 5.41 -8.58
N GLN A 42 6.52 6.73 -8.58
CA GLN A 42 5.52 7.35 -7.71
C GLN A 42 4.11 6.86 -8.03
N GLU A 43 3.76 6.77 -9.31
CA GLU A 43 2.45 6.26 -9.74
C GLU A 43 2.23 4.83 -9.25
N LYS A 44 3.22 3.95 -9.41
CA LYS A 44 3.16 2.57 -8.91
C LYS A 44 2.97 2.50 -7.40
N VAL A 45 3.70 3.33 -6.64
CA VAL A 45 3.53 3.39 -5.17
C VAL A 45 2.10 3.81 -4.82
N LEU A 46 1.58 4.86 -5.46
CA LEU A 46 0.22 5.34 -5.22
C LEU A 46 -0.84 4.27 -5.53
N ASN A 47 -0.65 3.51 -6.60
CA ASN A 47 -1.55 2.41 -6.97
C ASN A 47 -1.49 1.23 -6.00
N LEU A 48 -0.32 0.96 -5.41
CA LEU A 48 -0.11 -0.16 -4.49
C LEU A 48 -0.56 0.13 -3.06
N LEU A 49 -0.53 1.39 -2.60
CA LEU A 49 -0.95 1.78 -1.24
C LEU A 49 -2.33 1.26 -0.83
N PRO A 50 -3.43 1.48 -1.60
CA PRO A 50 -4.74 0.99 -1.21
C PRO A 50 -4.77 -0.55 -1.14
N VAL A 51 -4.12 -1.22 -2.09
CA VAL A 51 -4.09 -2.68 -2.16
C VAL A 51 -3.33 -3.29 -0.99
N LEU A 52 -2.18 -2.72 -0.61
CA LEU A 52 -1.44 -3.16 0.57
C LEU A 52 -2.24 -2.98 1.86
N SER A 53 -2.95 -1.84 1.99
CA SER A 53 -3.81 -1.59 3.15
C SER A 53 -4.91 -2.66 3.27
N GLU A 54 -5.56 -3.02 2.17
CA GLU A 54 -6.58 -4.07 2.16
C GLU A 54 -6.02 -5.45 2.52
N VAL A 55 -4.86 -5.81 1.95
CA VAL A 55 -4.22 -7.11 2.21
C VAL A 55 -3.75 -7.22 3.67
N ASN A 56 -3.25 -6.13 4.26
CA ASN A 56 -2.91 -6.07 5.68
C ASN A 56 -4.16 -6.24 6.56
N ALA A 57 -5.25 -5.53 6.26
CA ALA A 57 -6.51 -5.68 6.99
C ALA A 57 -7.06 -7.12 6.92
N ILE A 58 -6.99 -7.75 5.75
CA ILE A 58 -7.37 -9.16 5.57
C ILE A 58 -6.47 -10.09 6.41
N SER A 59 -5.17 -9.81 6.46
CA SER A 59 -4.21 -10.58 7.24
C SER A 59 -4.50 -10.51 8.75
N GLU A 60 -4.89 -9.33 9.24
CA GLU A 60 -5.32 -9.11 10.62
C GLU A 60 -6.63 -9.84 10.93
N GLU A 61 -7.64 -9.71 10.07
CA GLU A 61 -8.93 -10.39 10.24
C GLU A 61 -8.80 -11.91 10.28
N LEU A 62 -7.96 -12.48 9.40
CA LEU A 62 -7.72 -13.92 9.35
C LEU A 62 -6.64 -14.40 10.34
N ASN A 63 -6.11 -13.50 11.17
CA ASN A 63 -5.05 -13.74 12.14
C ASN A 63 -3.84 -14.50 11.54
N LYS A 64 -3.40 -14.08 10.35
CA LYS A 64 -2.32 -14.75 9.60
C LYS A 64 -0.92 -14.28 9.98
N TYR A 65 -0.79 -13.26 10.83
CA TYR A 65 0.48 -12.70 11.31
C TYR A 65 1.44 -12.34 10.16
N ARG A 66 0.91 -11.75 9.08
CA ARG A 66 1.71 -11.30 7.92
C ARG A 66 1.52 -9.80 7.72
N ALA A 67 2.62 -9.08 7.58
CA ALA A 67 2.64 -7.67 7.27
C ALA A 67 3.25 -7.43 5.89
N PHE A 68 2.68 -6.49 5.15
CA PHE A 68 3.12 -6.11 3.82
C PHE A 68 3.54 -4.64 3.83
N GLU A 69 4.70 -4.34 3.26
CA GLU A 69 5.33 -3.01 3.19
C GLU A 69 5.79 -2.74 1.76
N ILE A 70 5.69 -1.49 1.28
CA ILE A 70 6.29 -1.08 0.00
C ILE A 70 7.75 -0.73 0.23
N VAL A 71 8.64 -1.23 -0.62
CA VAL A 71 10.07 -0.92 -0.60
C VAL A 71 10.51 -0.51 -2.00
N VAL A 72 11.10 0.66 -2.12
CA VAL A 72 11.77 1.10 -3.35
C VAL A 72 13.23 0.75 -3.23
N MET A 73 13.73 -0.11 -4.13
CA MET A 73 15.14 -0.53 -4.13
C MET A 73 15.85 -0.04 -5.39
N PRO A 74 17.10 0.45 -5.28
CA PRO A 74 17.88 0.80 -6.46
C PRO A 74 18.23 -0.46 -7.27
N THR A 75 18.10 -0.42 -8.60
CA THR A 75 18.38 -1.59 -9.45
C THR A 75 19.86 -2.00 -9.41
N ALA A 76 20.74 -1.06 -9.07
CA ALA A 76 22.18 -1.27 -8.96
C ALA A 76 22.60 -2.24 -7.84
N SER A 77 21.72 -2.57 -6.88
CA SER A 77 22.07 -3.42 -5.73
C SER A 77 21.74 -4.91 -5.92
N TRP A 78 21.09 -5.32 -7.02
CA TRP A 78 20.61 -6.70 -7.19
C TRP A 78 20.93 -7.34 -8.55
N GLU A 79 21.02 -6.56 -9.62
CA GLU A 79 21.45 -7.06 -10.93
C GLU A 79 22.89 -6.62 -11.21
N ALA A 80 23.72 -7.58 -11.61
CA ALA A 80 25.08 -7.34 -12.04
C ALA A 80 25.12 -6.19 -13.06
N VAL A 81 25.81 -5.11 -12.70
CA VAL A 81 26.41 -4.08 -13.55
C VAL A 81 25.49 -3.49 -14.66
N ASN A 82 25.13 -2.21 -14.49
CA ASN A 82 24.61 -1.24 -15.48
C ASN A 82 23.09 -0.99 -15.65
N VAL A 83 22.20 -1.55 -14.83
CA VAL A 83 20.79 -1.07 -14.84
C VAL A 83 20.65 0.13 -13.89
N LYS A 84 20.70 1.35 -14.45
CA LYS A 84 20.33 2.56 -13.71
C LYS A 84 18.82 2.55 -13.50
N GLY A 85 18.38 2.66 -12.25
CA GLY A 85 16.97 2.80 -11.93
C GLY A 85 16.55 2.52 -10.50
N SER A 86 15.25 2.62 -10.22
CA SER A 86 14.62 2.22 -8.96
C SER A 86 13.45 1.28 -9.22
N LYS A 87 13.41 0.14 -8.54
CA LYS A 87 12.36 -0.87 -8.66
C LYS A 87 11.48 -0.87 -7.42
N VAL A 88 10.17 -0.70 -7.62
CA VAL A 88 9.16 -0.87 -6.55
C VAL A 88 8.97 -2.35 -6.30
N MET A 89 9.12 -2.75 -5.03
CA MET A 89 8.97 -4.12 -4.57
C MET A 89 8.08 -4.12 -3.33
N ILE A 90 7.43 -5.25 -3.08
CA ILE A 90 6.61 -5.46 -1.89
C ILE A 90 7.37 -6.39 -0.96
N LYS A 91 7.66 -5.92 0.25
CA LYS A 91 8.24 -6.72 1.32
C LYS A 91 7.11 -7.34 2.13
N MET A 92 7.03 -8.66 2.09
CA MET A 92 6.11 -9.45 2.91
C MET A 92 6.90 -10.03 4.08
N ARG A 93 6.49 -9.71 5.32
CA ARG A 93 7.10 -10.19 6.55
C ARG A 93 6.13 -11.10 7.28
N ASN A 94 6.60 -12.25 7.73
CA ASN A 94 5.88 -13.05 8.71
C ASN A 94 6.29 -12.58 10.11
N LEU A 95 5.30 -12.20 10.93
CA LEU A 95 5.52 -11.65 12.27
C LEU A 95 5.91 -12.72 13.30
N LEU A 96 5.64 -14.00 13.03
CA LEU A 96 5.95 -15.10 13.96
C LEU A 96 7.41 -15.52 13.91
N ASN A 97 8.00 -15.59 12.72
CA ASN A 97 9.37 -16.05 12.52
C ASN A 97 10.30 -14.97 11.94
N GLN A 98 9.79 -13.75 11.72
CA GLN A 98 10.50 -12.60 11.16
C GLN A 98 11.05 -12.80 9.73
N ASN A 99 10.69 -13.90 9.06
CA ASN A 99 11.11 -14.12 7.68
C ASN A 99 10.49 -13.08 6.76
N ALA A 100 11.30 -12.54 5.85
CA ALA A 100 10.89 -11.54 4.88
C ALA A 100 11.13 -12.04 3.45
N TRP A 101 10.18 -11.75 2.57
CA TRP A 101 10.27 -12.03 1.14
C TRP A 101 9.96 -10.77 0.35
N PHE A 102 10.68 -10.60 -0.76
CA PHE A 102 10.45 -9.51 -1.70
C PHE A 102 9.72 -10.03 -2.93
N TRP A 103 8.60 -9.39 -3.26
CA TRP A 103 7.83 -9.70 -4.46
C TRP A 103 7.80 -8.50 -5.38
N ASP A 104 7.89 -8.76 -6.69
CA ASP A 104 7.56 -7.77 -7.70
C ASP A 104 6.04 -7.49 -7.72
N GLU A 105 5.66 -6.39 -8.36
CA GLU A 105 4.28 -5.92 -8.49
C GLU A 105 3.36 -7.00 -9.12
N VAL A 106 3.78 -7.63 -10.21
CA VAL A 106 2.97 -8.61 -10.96
C VAL A 106 2.67 -9.83 -10.08
N LYS A 107 3.68 -10.34 -9.39
CA LYS A 107 3.59 -11.47 -8.45
C LYS A 107 2.71 -11.12 -7.26
N PHE A 108 2.81 -9.88 -6.75
CA PHE A 108 1.94 -9.42 -5.68
C PHE A 108 0.48 -9.35 -6.13
N MET A 109 0.19 -8.80 -7.30
CA MET A 109 -1.18 -8.69 -7.84
C MET A 109 -1.82 -10.07 -8.07
N ASN A 110 -1.07 -11.03 -8.60
CA ASN A 110 -1.55 -12.40 -8.75
C ASN A 110 -1.89 -13.05 -7.40
N ARG A 111 -1.08 -12.79 -6.36
CA ARG A 111 -1.32 -13.31 -5.01
C ARG A 111 -2.45 -12.57 -4.31
N ASN A 112 -2.63 -11.28 -4.58
CA ASN A 112 -3.72 -10.47 -4.05
C ASN A 112 -5.09 -11.06 -4.44
N TYR A 113 -5.25 -11.53 -5.68
CA TYR A 113 -6.47 -12.22 -6.10
C TYR A 113 -6.80 -13.42 -5.19
N ILE A 114 -5.81 -14.24 -4.88
CA ILE A 114 -5.97 -15.41 -4.01
C ILE A 114 -6.28 -14.96 -2.57
N ILE A 115 -5.51 -14.00 -2.05
CA ILE A 115 -5.68 -13.46 -0.70
C ILE A 115 -7.06 -12.84 -0.50
N LYS A 116 -7.65 -12.20 -1.51
CA LYS A 116 -9.01 -11.64 -1.43
C LYS A 116 -10.10 -12.70 -1.53
N ARG A 117 -9.85 -13.76 -2.31
CA ARG A 117 -10.80 -14.85 -2.51
C ARG A 117 -10.92 -15.74 -1.28
N THR A 118 -9.82 -16.02 -0.58
CA THR A 118 -9.80 -16.93 0.58
C THR A 118 -10.69 -16.48 1.75
N PRO A 119 -10.64 -15.23 2.26
CA PRO A 119 -11.50 -14.75 3.34
C PRO A 119 -12.97 -14.84 2.97
N SER A 120 -13.32 -14.47 1.73
CA SER A 120 -14.69 -14.54 1.22
C SER A 120 -15.24 -15.96 1.28
N MET A 121 -14.40 -16.93 0.91
CA MET A 121 -14.76 -18.34 0.95
C MET A 121 -14.86 -18.85 2.40
N VAL A 122 -13.90 -18.53 3.26
CA VAL A 122 -13.94 -18.89 4.70
C VAL A 122 -15.21 -18.36 5.37
N ARG A 123 -15.55 -17.08 5.15
CA ARG A 123 -16.79 -16.49 5.67
C ARG A 123 -18.05 -17.18 5.14
N LEU A 124 -18.06 -17.61 3.87
CA LEU A 124 -19.19 -18.37 3.29
C LEU A 124 -19.30 -19.75 3.93
N TRP A 125 -18.19 -20.46 4.11
CA TRP A 125 -18.16 -21.76 4.80
C TRP A 125 -18.64 -21.64 6.24
N ASP A 126 -18.18 -20.64 6.99
CA ASP A 126 -18.65 -20.39 8.36
C ASP A 126 -20.16 -20.12 8.37
N LYS A 127 -20.66 -19.23 7.49
CA LYS A 127 -22.10 -18.98 7.36
C LYS A 127 -22.89 -20.26 7.02
N MET A 128 -22.36 -21.15 6.18
CA MET A 128 -23.00 -22.43 5.89
C MET A 128 -22.98 -23.37 7.10
N LYS A 129 -21.87 -23.43 7.85
CA LYS A 129 -21.77 -24.22 9.08
C LYS A 129 -22.75 -23.73 10.16
N PHE A 130 -22.83 -22.43 10.40
CA PHE A 130 -23.76 -21.84 11.36
C PHE A 130 -25.22 -21.89 10.88
N GLY A 131 -25.45 -21.74 9.57
CA GLY A 131 -26.77 -21.88 8.96
C GLY A 131 -27.37 -23.27 9.11
N GLN A 132 -26.56 -24.34 8.96
CA GLN A 132 -27.03 -25.71 9.20
C GLN A 132 -27.31 -26.03 10.67
N VAL A 133 -26.57 -25.42 11.60
CA VAL A 133 -26.83 -25.60 13.04
C VAL A 133 -28.14 -24.92 13.46
N LEU A 134 -28.49 -23.78 12.87
CA LEU A 134 -29.76 -23.10 13.14
C LEU A 134 -30.98 -23.86 12.59
N THR A 135 -30.88 -24.53 11.44
CA THR A 135 -32.02 -25.30 10.91
C THR A 135 -32.33 -26.54 11.75
N VAL A 136 -31.33 -27.13 12.42
CA VAL A 136 -31.53 -28.30 13.30
C VAL A 136 -32.12 -27.90 14.65
N LEU A 137 -31.93 -26.67 15.11
CA LEU A 137 -32.46 -26.18 16.40
C LEU A 137 -33.90 -25.65 16.34
N VAL A 138 -34.46 -25.45 15.14
CA VAL A 138 -35.86 -24.97 14.95
C VAL A 138 -36.83 -26.13 14.66
N ILE A 139 -36.34 -27.37 14.64
CA ILE A 139 -37.13 -28.59 14.42
C ILE A 139 -36.99 -29.50 15.65
N ASN A 140 -37.48 -29.06 16.80
CA ASN A 140 -37.82 -29.89 17.95
C ASN A 140 -38.81 -29.16 18.86
#